data_AF-A0A9P0B953-F1
#
_entry.id   AF-A0A9P0B953-F1
#
_cell.length_a   1.000
_cell.length_b   1.000
_cell.length_c   1.000
_cell.angle_alpha   90.00
_cell.angle_beta   90.00
_cell.angle_gamma   90.00
#
_symmetry.space_group_name_H-M   'P 1'
#
loop_
_entity.id
_entity.type
_entity.pdbx_description
1 polymer ?
#
loop_
_entity_poly.entity_id
_entity_poly.type
_entity_poly.pdbx_seq_one_letter_code
_entity_poly.pdbx_strand_id
1 'polypeptide(L)'
;MKWFVGVAIVLTLYIILVYAQTDEYACQVPGTFRYPDATCRKYYKCVAYRGKILKSNYSCPTGKPFNPTRLICDQSATCIEKLCDDPEIDATTIENIADPNAVGCSTYIECFDKIGTVNFCPAGSVFVEEGSQCVAGAACE
;
A
#
# COMPACT_ATOMS: atom_id res chain seq x y z
N MET A 1 33.95 6.04 35.01
CA MET A 1 33.70 6.75 33.74
C MET A 1 33.47 5.83 32.54
N LYS A 2 34.29 4.80 32.29
CA LYS A 2 34.12 3.90 31.12
C LYS A 2 32.76 3.19 31.04
N TRP A 3 32.17 2.86 32.19
CA TRP A 3 30.85 2.19 32.26
C TRP A 3 29.69 3.10 31.83
N PHE A 4 29.69 4.37 32.26
CA PHE A 4 28.66 5.35 31.88
C PHE A 4 28.72 5.70 30.38
N VAL A 5 29.92 5.71 29.79
CA VAL A 5 30.12 5.91 28.35
C VAL A 5 29.58 4.72 27.55
N GLY A 6 29.81 3.49 28.02
CA GLY A 6 29.26 2.29 27.38
C GLY A 6 27.72 2.23 27.44
N VAL A 7 27.12 2.60 28.57
CA VAL A 7 25.65 2.65 28.72
C VAL A 7 25.04 3.72 27.82
N ALA A 8 25.67 4.90 27.72
CA ALA A 8 25.20 5.96 26.84
C ALA A 8 25.26 5.56 25.36
N ILE A 9 26.33 4.88 24.92
CA ILE A 9 26.47 4.40 23.54
C ILE A 9 25.42 3.33 23.21
N VAL A 10 25.15 2.40 24.14
CA VAL A 10 24.11 1.38 23.92
C VAL A 10 22.71 2.01 23.85
N LEU A 11 22.43 2.99 24.71
CA LEU A 11 21.15 3.72 24.68
C LEU A 11 20.99 4.55 23.40
N THR A 12 22.04 5.22 22.92
CA THR A 12 21.96 5.98 21.68
C THR A 12 21.82 5.07 20.47
N LEU A 13 22.55 3.94 20.41
CA LEU A 13 22.38 2.95 19.35
C LEU A 13 20.99 2.32 19.39
N TYR A 14 20.45 2.03 20.57
CA TYR A 14 19.09 1.54 20.73
C TYR A 14 18.06 2.57 20.26
N ILE A 15 18.21 3.85 20.62
CA ILE A 15 17.35 4.94 20.13
C ILE A 15 17.46 5.09 18.60
N ILE A 16 18.66 5.01 18.03
CA ILE A 16 18.86 5.08 16.57
C ILE A 16 18.18 3.89 15.88
N LEU A 17 18.31 2.68 16.41
CA LEU A 17 17.61 1.49 15.89
C LEU A 17 16.09 1.61 16.00
N VAL A 18 15.57 2.15 17.12
CA VAL A 18 14.14 2.41 17.33
C VAL A 18 13.60 3.45 16.36
N TYR A 19 14.38 4.49 16.04
CA TYR A 19 13.97 5.57 15.13
C TYR A 19 14.11 5.21 13.65
N ALA A 20 14.99 4.25 13.30
CA ALA A 20 15.20 3.83 11.92
C ALA A 20 14.02 3.02 11.33
N GLN A 21 13.05 2.60 12.15
CA GLN A 21 12.00 1.67 11.75
C GLN A 21 10.64 2.32 11.45
N THR A 22 10.50 3.64 11.50
CA THR A 22 9.19 4.28 11.29
C THR A 22 9.23 5.22 10.10
N ASP A 23 8.82 4.76 8.91
CA ASP A 23 7.82 5.48 8.08
C ASP A 23 7.56 4.85 6.71
N GLU A 24 7.24 3.56 6.65
CA GLU A 24 6.74 2.93 5.41
C GLU A 24 5.43 3.58 4.90
N TYR A 25 4.72 4.32 5.77
CA TYR A 25 3.48 5.03 5.45
C TYR A 25 3.62 6.55 5.58
N ALA A 26 4.83 7.10 5.44
CA ALA A 26 5.02 8.55 5.36
C ALA A 26 4.48 9.10 4.04
N CYS A 27 3.97 10.33 4.11
CA CYS A 27 3.58 11.06 2.92
C CYS A 27 4.82 11.56 2.14
N GLN A 28 5.21 10.84 1.10
CA GLN A 28 6.24 11.29 0.15
C GLN A 28 5.66 12.06 -1.04
N VAL A 29 4.42 11.74 -1.42
CA VAL A 29 3.70 12.38 -2.53
C VAL A 29 2.26 12.71 -2.11
N PRO A 30 1.66 13.76 -2.68
CA PRO A 30 0.23 14.02 -2.47
C PRO A 30 -0.63 12.90 -3.03
N GLY A 31 -1.69 12.54 -2.32
CA GLY A 31 -2.59 11.46 -2.74
C GLY A 31 -3.46 10.95 -1.60
N THR A 32 -4.23 9.90 -1.90
CA THR A 32 -5.03 9.17 -0.92
C THR A 32 -4.61 7.71 -1.01
N PHE A 33 -4.25 7.13 0.13
CA PHE A 33 -3.63 5.81 0.19
C PHE A 33 -4.34 4.96 1.23
N ARG A 34 -4.42 3.65 0.97
CA ARG A 34 -4.87 2.69 1.97
C ARG A 34 -3.92 2.72 3.17
N TYR A 35 -4.44 2.45 4.36
CA TYR A 35 -3.63 2.24 5.55
C TYR A 35 -3.75 0.77 5.95
N PRO A 36 -2.66 0.05 6.19
CA PRO A 36 -2.72 -1.36 6.52
C PRO A 36 -3.41 -1.57 7.86
N ASP A 37 -4.60 -2.14 7.81
CA ASP A 37 -5.38 -2.43 9.00
C ASP A 37 -6.26 -3.64 8.81
N ALA A 38 -6.42 -4.45 9.86
CA ALA A 38 -7.20 -5.68 9.79
C ALA A 38 -8.68 -5.48 9.41
N THR A 39 -9.22 -4.26 9.51
CA THR A 39 -10.60 -3.95 9.10
C THR A 39 -10.69 -3.40 7.68
N CYS A 40 -9.55 -3.06 7.05
CA CYS A 40 -9.43 -2.49 5.72
C CYS A 40 -10.25 -1.21 5.53
N ARG A 41 -10.51 -0.49 6.63
CA ARG A 41 -11.31 0.74 6.65
C ARG A 41 -10.45 1.98 6.81
N LYS A 42 -9.18 1.83 7.19
CA LYS A 42 -8.30 2.97 7.40
C LYS A 42 -7.67 3.37 6.08
N TYR A 43 -7.57 4.68 5.91
CA TYR A 43 -6.85 5.28 4.80
C TYR A 43 -6.24 6.59 5.29
N TYR A 44 -5.29 7.12 4.53
CA TYR A 44 -4.71 8.41 4.84
C TYR A 44 -4.61 9.27 3.58
N LYS A 45 -4.69 10.57 3.78
CA LYS A 45 -4.52 11.57 2.73
C LYS A 45 -3.25 12.35 2.98
N CYS A 46 -2.48 12.53 1.91
CA CYS A 46 -1.29 13.33 1.84
C CYS A 46 -1.60 14.58 1.03
N VAL A 47 -1.39 15.77 1.61
CA VAL A 47 -1.68 17.04 0.95
C VAL A 47 -0.45 17.93 0.98
N ALA A 48 -0.06 18.46 -0.18
CA ALA A 48 0.99 19.47 -0.26
C ALA A 48 0.49 20.80 0.30
N TYR A 49 1.20 21.34 1.29
CA TYR A 49 0.90 22.63 1.90
C TYR A 49 2.19 23.35 2.27
N ARG A 50 2.43 24.53 1.68
CA ARG A 50 3.59 25.40 1.95
C ARG A 50 4.94 24.68 1.92
N GLY A 51 5.19 23.88 0.88
CA GLY A 51 6.46 23.15 0.70
C GLY A 51 6.64 21.94 1.61
N LYS A 52 5.60 21.54 2.35
CA LYS A 52 5.56 20.30 3.14
C LYS A 52 4.43 19.40 2.65
N ILE A 53 4.48 18.12 2.97
CA ILE A 53 3.38 17.19 2.75
C ILE A 53 2.81 16.79 4.12
N LEU A 54 1.52 17.07 4.31
CA LEU A 54 0.82 16.82 5.55
C LEU A 54 -0.02 15.54 5.43
N LYS A 55 0.11 14.66 6.41
CA LYS A 55 -0.68 13.43 6.54
C LYS A 55 -1.94 13.67 7.37
N SER A 56 -3.06 13.11 6.94
CA SER A 56 -4.29 13.02 7.73
C SER A 56 -4.84 11.61 7.64
N ASN A 57 -5.12 10.99 8.79
CA ASN A 57 -5.66 9.63 8.87
C ASN A 57 -7.18 9.68 8.95
N TYR A 58 -7.83 8.71 8.31
CA TYR A 58 -9.27 8.58 8.24
C TYR A 58 -9.67 7.12 8.43
N SER A 59 -10.92 6.93 8.84
CA SER A 59 -11.56 5.62 8.93
C SER A 59 -12.88 5.68 8.17
N CYS A 60 -13.10 4.72 7.29
CA CYS A 60 -14.38 4.52 6.65
C CYS A 60 -15.47 4.10 7.65
N PRO A 61 -16.75 4.36 7.34
CA PRO A 61 -17.87 3.87 8.13
C PRO A 61 -17.84 2.35 8.31
N THR A 62 -18.50 1.86 9.37
CA THR A 62 -18.62 0.42 9.63
C THR A 62 -19.22 -0.31 8.43
N GLY A 63 -18.61 -1.45 8.06
CA GLY A 63 -19.04 -2.27 6.93
C GLY A 63 -18.66 -1.75 5.55
N LYS A 64 -17.88 -0.65 5.46
CA LYS A 64 -17.41 -0.09 4.18
C LYS A 64 -15.89 -0.05 4.16
N PRO A 65 -15.21 -1.09 3.66
CA PRO A 65 -13.76 -1.00 3.43
C PRO A 65 -13.41 0.15 2.48
N PHE A 66 -12.18 0.65 2.60
CA PHE A 66 -11.64 1.63 1.67
C PHE A 66 -11.27 0.92 0.36
N ASN A 67 -11.83 1.37 -0.75
CA ASN A 67 -11.48 0.92 -2.09
C ASN A 67 -10.29 1.74 -2.60
N PRO A 68 -9.07 1.18 -2.70
CA PRO A 68 -7.88 1.92 -3.14
C PRO A 68 -7.89 2.26 -4.64
N THR A 69 -8.70 1.56 -5.44
CA THR A 69 -8.83 1.78 -6.89
C THR A 69 -9.71 2.99 -7.18
N ARG A 70 -10.83 3.11 -6.47
CA ARG A 70 -11.83 4.19 -6.63
C ARG A 70 -11.66 5.32 -5.62
N LEU A 71 -10.80 5.14 -4.61
CA LEU A 71 -10.52 6.10 -3.54
C LEU A 71 -11.77 6.50 -2.73
N ILE A 72 -12.66 5.54 -2.48
CA ILE A 72 -13.91 5.73 -1.74
C ILE A 72 -14.13 4.63 -0.71
N CYS A 73 -14.98 4.87 0.29
CA CYS A 73 -15.46 3.81 1.18
C CYS A 73 -16.60 3.06 0.50
N ASP A 74 -16.37 1.81 0.13
CA ASP A 74 -17.31 0.99 -0.65
C ASP A 74 -17.60 -0.31 0.09
N GLN A 75 -18.88 -0.65 0.22
CA GLN A 75 -19.30 -1.89 0.86
C GLN A 75 -18.95 -3.12 0.01
N SER A 76 -18.86 -2.97 -1.31
CA SER A 76 -18.48 -4.06 -2.21
C SER A 76 -16.98 -4.18 -2.44
N ALA A 77 -16.16 -3.34 -1.80
CA ALA A 77 -14.71 -3.43 -1.99
C ALA A 77 -14.13 -4.67 -1.32
N THR A 78 -13.31 -5.39 -2.08
CA THR A 78 -12.49 -6.48 -1.59
C THR A 78 -11.31 -5.92 -0.84
N CYS A 79 -11.07 -6.42 0.36
CA CYS A 79 -9.89 -6.07 1.14
C CYS A 79 -8.63 -6.70 0.52
N ILE A 80 -7.62 -5.88 0.23
CA ILE A 80 -6.38 -6.32 -0.41
C ILE A 80 -5.19 -6.47 0.56
N GLU A 81 -5.41 -6.30 1.88
CA GLU A 81 -4.35 -6.33 2.90
C GLU A 81 -3.52 -7.60 2.89
N LYS A 82 -4.20 -8.74 2.71
CA LYS A 82 -3.59 -10.07 2.76
C LYS A 82 -3.35 -10.68 1.39
N LEU A 83 -3.60 -9.92 0.33
CA LEU A 83 -3.53 -10.46 -1.02
C LEU A 83 -2.09 -10.82 -1.41
N CYS A 84 -1.11 -10.08 -0.88
CA CYS A 84 0.33 -10.35 -1.08
C CYS A 84 0.96 -11.20 0.04
N ASP A 85 0.16 -11.79 0.95
CA ASP A 85 0.66 -12.68 2.02
C ASP A 85 0.74 -14.16 1.57
N ASP A 86 0.46 -14.45 0.30
CA ASP A 86 0.43 -15.81 -0.21
C ASP A 86 1.84 -16.42 -0.21
N PRO A 87 2.03 -17.61 0.41
CA PRO A 87 3.33 -18.27 0.49
C PRO A 87 3.91 -18.70 -0.87
N GLU A 88 3.11 -18.69 -1.94
CA GLU A 88 3.56 -18.93 -3.31
C GLU A 88 4.15 -17.66 -3.97
N ILE A 89 3.90 -16.47 -3.42
CA ILE A 89 4.49 -15.20 -3.84
C ILE A 89 5.93 -15.12 -3.30
N ASP A 90 6.92 -15.23 -4.18
CA ASP A 90 8.32 -15.09 -3.79
C ASP A 90 8.61 -13.64 -3.36
N ALA A 91 8.92 -13.45 -2.08
CA ALA A 91 9.24 -12.16 -1.48
C ALA A 91 10.44 -11.43 -2.10
N THR A 92 11.18 -12.08 -3.01
CA THR A 92 12.32 -11.49 -3.73
C THR A 92 11.99 -11.02 -5.15
N THR A 93 10.78 -11.27 -5.65
CA THR A 93 10.34 -10.84 -6.98
C THR A 93 9.14 -9.89 -6.90
N ILE A 94 9.11 -8.91 -7.81
CA ILE A 94 7.90 -8.11 -8.01
C ILE A 94 6.88 -9.00 -8.70
N GLU A 95 5.72 -9.18 -8.07
CA GLU A 95 4.62 -9.95 -8.64
C GLU A 95 3.41 -9.04 -8.85
N ASN A 96 2.88 -9.05 -10.07
CA ASN A 96 1.64 -8.36 -10.39
C ASN A 96 0.51 -9.37 -10.42
N ILE A 97 -0.56 -9.07 -9.70
CA ILE A 97 -1.77 -9.89 -9.59
C ILE A 97 -3.01 -9.06 -9.93
N ALA A 98 -4.14 -9.70 -10.23
CA ALA A 98 -5.36 -8.97 -10.56
C ALA A 98 -5.83 -8.13 -9.37
N ASP A 99 -6.24 -6.89 -9.65
CA ASP A 99 -6.92 -6.06 -8.66
C ASP A 99 -8.38 -6.51 -8.55
N PRO A 100 -8.83 -7.12 -7.44
CA PRO A 100 -10.21 -7.57 -7.27
C PRO A 100 -11.21 -6.40 -7.21
N ASN A 101 -10.74 -5.16 -7.11
CA ASN A 101 -11.55 -3.95 -7.14
C ASN A 101 -11.50 -3.23 -8.50
N ALA A 102 -10.80 -3.78 -9.49
CA ALA A 102 -10.66 -3.17 -10.81
C ALA A 102 -12.01 -3.02 -11.51
N VAL A 103 -12.24 -1.84 -12.08
CA VAL A 103 -13.37 -1.63 -12.99
C VAL A 103 -12.90 -1.97 -14.40
N GLY A 104 -13.37 -3.10 -14.92
CA GLY A 104 -12.98 -3.57 -16.26
C GLY A 104 -11.50 -3.97 -16.35
N CYS A 105 -10.93 -4.54 -15.29
CA CYS A 105 -9.53 -4.99 -15.23
C CYS A 105 -8.49 -3.92 -15.61
N SER A 106 -8.82 -2.64 -15.45
CA SER A 106 -7.93 -1.53 -15.79
C SER A 106 -6.82 -1.28 -14.76
N THR A 107 -6.81 -2.02 -13.67
CA THR A 107 -5.84 -1.92 -12.59
C THR A 107 -5.34 -3.29 -12.17
N TYR A 108 -4.14 -3.32 -11.59
CA TYR A 108 -3.50 -4.50 -11.05
C TYR A 108 -2.83 -4.15 -9.73
N ILE A 109 -2.51 -5.17 -8.93
CA ILE A 109 -1.79 -4.99 -7.68
C ILE A 109 -0.36 -5.44 -7.89
N GLU A 110 0.57 -4.53 -7.64
CA GLU A 110 1.99 -4.84 -7.55
C GLU A 110 2.32 -5.18 -6.10
N CYS A 111 2.73 -6.42 -5.86
CA CYS A 111 3.16 -6.92 -4.58
C CYS A 111 4.69 -6.74 -4.45
N PHE A 112 5.12 -6.04 -3.41
CA PHE A 112 6.52 -5.95 -3.01
C PHE A 112 6.61 -5.98 -1.48
N ASP A 113 7.43 -6.87 -0.94
CA ASP A 113 7.56 -7.09 0.52
C ASP A 113 6.20 -7.24 1.24
N LYS A 114 5.29 -8.02 0.63
CA LYS A 114 3.91 -8.26 1.10
C LYS A 114 2.99 -7.04 1.10
N ILE A 115 3.41 -5.94 0.49
CA ILE A 115 2.61 -4.73 0.34
C ILE A 115 2.08 -4.65 -1.08
N GLY A 116 0.76 -4.72 -1.19
CA GLY A 116 0.06 -4.49 -2.45
C GLY A 116 -0.19 -3.00 -2.72
N THR A 117 0.30 -2.54 -3.86
CA THR A 117 0.04 -1.20 -4.42
C THR A 117 -0.81 -1.32 -5.67
N VAL A 118 -1.87 -0.50 -5.77
CA VAL A 118 -2.72 -0.47 -6.98
C VAL A 118 -2.04 0.36 -8.06
N ASN A 119 -1.83 -0.26 -9.22
CA ASN A 119 -1.29 0.37 -10.43
C ASN A 119 -2.33 0.34 -11.55
N PHE A 120 -2.20 1.27 -12.50
CA PHE A 120 -3.11 1.42 -13.62
C PHE A 120 -2.49 0.85 -14.90
N CYS A 121 -3.27 0.07 -15.63
CA CYS A 121 -2.96 -0.22 -17.02
C CYS A 121 -3.09 1.06 -17.88
N PRO A 122 -2.37 1.13 -19.02
CA PRO A 122 -2.62 2.15 -20.03
C PRO A 122 -4.10 2.26 -20.41
N ALA A 123 -4.51 3.43 -20.90
CA ALA A 123 -5.90 3.62 -21.31
C ALA A 123 -6.28 2.65 -22.44
N GLY A 124 -7.36 1.89 -22.25
CA GLY A 124 -7.84 0.90 -23.22
C GLY A 124 -7.14 -0.46 -23.18
N SER A 125 -6.34 -0.73 -22.13
CA SER A 125 -5.82 -2.07 -21.86
C SER A 125 -6.36 -2.63 -20.54
N VAL A 126 -6.28 -3.97 -20.44
CA VAL A 126 -6.71 -4.76 -19.29
C VAL A 126 -5.53 -5.59 -18.78
N PHE A 127 -5.44 -5.78 -17.47
CA PHE A 127 -4.44 -6.64 -16.87
C PHE A 127 -4.83 -8.11 -17.05
N VAL A 128 -3.88 -8.93 -17.51
CA VAL A 128 -4.01 -10.38 -17.61
C VAL A 128 -2.94 -11.00 -16.72
N GLU A 129 -3.38 -11.83 -15.77
CA GLU A 129 -2.51 -12.55 -14.84
C GLU A 129 -1.59 -13.51 -15.62
N GLU A 130 -2.13 -14.19 -16.64
CA GLU A 130 -1.35 -14.99 -17.57
C GLU A 130 -0.37 -14.08 -18.36
N GLY A 131 0.90 -14.13 -17.97
CA GLY A 131 1.96 -13.29 -18.53
C GLY A 131 2.15 -11.95 -17.82
N SER A 132 1.41 -11.68 -16.74
CA SER A 132 1.61 -10.54 -15.83
C SER A 132 1.74 -9.20 -16.56
N GLN A 133 0.81 -8.92 -17.47
CA GLN A 133 0.93 -7.79 -18.40
C GLN A 133 -0.41 -7.12 -18.71
N CYS A 134 -0.36 -5.83 -19.06
CA CYS A 134 -1.51 -5.12 -19.61
C CYS A 134 -1.57 -5.33 -21.13
N VAL A 135 -2.65 -5.92 -21.63
CA VAL A 135 -2.88 -6.15 -23.06
C VAL A 135 -4.04 -5.29 -23.57
N ALA A 136 -4.04 -4.96 -24.86
CA ALA A 136 -5.15 -4.21 -25.45
C ALA A 136 -6.45 -5.03 -25.35
N GLY A 137 -7.49 -4.45 -24.76
CA GLY A 137 -8.73 -5.17 -24.46
C GLY A 137 -9.77 -4.29 -23.81
N ALA A 138 -11.03 -4.71 -23.86
CA ALA A 138 -12.17 -3.97 -23.30
C ALA A 138 -12.82 -4.67 -22.10
N ALA A 139 -12.44 -5.91 -21.80
CA ALA A 139 -12.99 -6.71 -20.71
C ALA A 139 -11.98 -7.80 -20.27
N CYS A 140 -12.17 -8.32 -19.07
CA CYS A 140 -11.47 -9.50 -18.56
C CYS A 140 -12.07 -10.75 -19.21
N GLU A 141 -11.26 -11.57 -19.89
CA GLU A 141 -11.65 -12.90 -20.41
C GLU A 141 -10.83 -13.98 -19.71
#